data_AF-A0A9P0MQ55-F1
#
_entry.id   AF-A0A9P0MQ55-F1
#
_cell.length_a   1.000
_cell.length_b   1.000
_cell.length_c   1.000
_cell.angle_alpha   90.00
_cell.angle_beta   90.00
_cell.angle_gamma   90.00
#
_symmetry.space_group_name_H-M   'P 1'
#
loop_
_entity.id
_entity.type
_entity.pdbx_description
1 polymer ?
#
loop_
_entity_poly.entity_id
_entity_poly.type
_entity_poly.pdbx_seq_one_letter_code
_entity_poly.pdbx_strand_id
1 'polypeptide(L)'
;MTEKHTVHWFRKGLRLHDNPSLRQGLKGAKTFRCIFILDPWFANASNVGINKWRFLLQCLEDLDRSLRKLNSRLFVLRGQPADILPKLFKEWGTTCLSFEEDPEPFGRVRDQNISTMCKAMNITVISLVAHTLYKLEFIIERNGGRAPLTYHQFQTVVAGMDSPPLPDPPVTAATIADAISPISDNHDEKYGVPTLEELGFCTEGLVPGVWQGGESEALSRLERHLERKAWVASFGKPKMTPQSLLPSQTGLSPYLRFGCLSTRLFYYQLNDLYRKIKKAVPPLSLHGQVLWREFFYCAATKNPNFDKMIGNPICVQVPWDKNPEALAKWANVCINMHNLK
;
A
#
# COMPACT_ATOMS: atom_id res chain seq x y z
N MET A 1 35.57 6.91 -1.10
CA MET A 1 34.18 6.71 -0.61
C MET A 1 33.72 5.36 -1.13
N THR A 2 33.13 4.51 -0.29
CA THR A 2 32.54 3.24 -0.73
C THR A 2 31.36 3.51 -1.65
N GLU A 3 31.26 2.79 -2.77
CA GLU A 3 30.15 2.93 -3.72
C GLU A 3 28.81 2.59 -3.06
N LYS A 4 27.77 3.34 -3.43
CA LYS A 4 26.42 3.11 -2.92
C LYS A 4 25.68 2.13 -3.82
N HIS A 5 25.36 0.95 -3.33
CA HIS A 5 24.57 -0.07 -4.01
C HIS A 5 23.23 -0.19 -3.29
N THR A 6 22.17 0.24 -3.96
CA THR A 6 20.84 0.38 -3.35
C THR A 6 19.94 -0.80 -3.69
N VAL A 7 19.28 -1.34 -2.67
CA VAL A 7 18.10 -2.19 -2.85
C VAL A 7 16.87 -1.41 -2.38
N HIS A 8 15.87 -1.29 -3.23
CA HIS A 8 14.55 -0.76 -2.84
C HIS A 8 13.56 -1.91 -2.70
N TRP A 9 12.99 -2.07 -1.52
CA TRP A 9 12.07 -3.16 -1.21
C TRP A 9 10.62 -2.69 -1.19
N PHE A 10 9.89 -3.11 -2.22
CA PHE A 10 8.45 -2.94 -2.32
C PHE A 10 7.72 -3.95 -1.43
N ARG A 11 6.69 -3.49 -0.70
CA ARG A 11 5.72 -4.33 0.03
C ARG A 11 4.31 -3.80 -0.19
N LYS A 12 4.12 -2.56 0.25
CA LYS A 12 3.11 -1.62 -0.22
C LYS A 12 3.83 -0.62 -1.14
N GLY A 13 3.19 0.51 -1.42
CA GLY A 13 3.82 1.55 -2.23
C GLY A 13 4.22 1.06 -3.61
N LEU A 14 3.40 0.20 -4.24
CA LEU A 14 3.64 -0.39 -5.55
C LEU A 14 3.48 0.65 -6.67
N ARG A 15 4.31 1.69 -6.65
CA ARG A 15 4.28 2.86 -7.53
C ARG A 15 5.65 3.55 -7.63
N LEU A 16 5.86 4.29 -8.72
CA LEU A 16 7.02 5.16 -8.94
C LEU A 16 6.71 6.64 -8.68
N HIS A 17 5.44 7.07 -8.72
CA HIS A 17 5.04 8.40 -8.25
C HIS A 17 5.01 8.49 -6.72
N ASP A 18 5.36 9.66 -6.17
CA ASP A 18 5.37 9.92 -4.72
C ASP A 18 5.95 8.75 -3.90
N ASN A 19 7.16 8.35 -4.28
CA ASN A 19 7.93 7.29 -3.62
C ASN A 19 9.23 7.87 -3.04
N PRO A 20 9.15 8.59 -1.90
CA PRO A 20 10.29 9.30 -1.34
C PRO A 20 11.42 8.36 -0.91
N SER A 21 11.09 7.16 -0.39
CA SER A 21 12.09 6.15 -0.03
C SER A 21 12.91 5.69 -1.23
N LEU A 22 12.27 5.41 -2.37
CA LEU A 22 12.98 5.06 -3.61
C LEU A 22 13.84 6.21 -4.11
N ARG A 23 13.30 7.43 -4.15
CA ARG A 23 14.05 8.63 -4.59
C ARG A 23 15.30 8.87 -3.75
N GLN A 24 15.18 8.82 -2.42
CA GLN A 24 16.31 9.00 -1.53
C GLN A 24 17.30 7.83 -1.61
N GLY A 25 16.80 6.60 -1.81
CA GLY A 25 17.61 5.42 -2.10
C GLY A 25 18.47 5.57 -3.35
N LEU A 26 17.92 6.14 -4.44
CA LEU A 26 18.61 6.33 -5.72
C LEU A 26 19.67 7.44 -5.69
N LYS A 27 19.52 8.46 -4.82
CA LYS A 27 20.46 9.59 -4.75
C LYS A 27 21.89 9.10 -4.50
N GLY A 28 22.79 9.33 -5.46
CA GLY A 28 24.20 8.96 -5.39
C GLY A 28 24.47 7.45 -5.46
N ALA A 29 23.50 6.65 -5.90
CA ALA A 29 23.69 5.21 -6.09
C ALA A 29 24.54 4.93 -7.35
N LYS A 30 25.43 3.94 -7.27
CA LYS A 30 26.14 3.37 -8.41
C LYS A 30 25.33 2.27 -9.07
N THR A 31 24.69 1.43 -8.25
CA THR A 31 23.74 0.42 -8.72
C THR A 31 22.45 0.48 -7.92
N PHE A 32 21.34 0.08 -8.53
CA PHE A 32 20.08 -0.07 -7.83
C PHE A 32 19.33 -1.33 -8.27
N ARG A 33 18.60 -1.96 -7.36
CA ARG A 33 17.66 -3.04 -7.66
C ARG A 33 16.36 -2.86 -6.89
N CYS A 34 15.25 -2.96 -7.61
CA CYS A 34 13.92 -2.89 -7.04
C CYS A 34 13.41 -4.32 -6.81
N ILE A 35 13.17 -4.69 -5.55
CA ILE A 35 12.76 -6.04 -5.18
C ILE A 35 11.33 -6.07 -4.65
N PHE A 36 10.65 -7.19 -4.86
CA PHE A 36 9.45 -7.58 -4.12
C PHE A 36 9.67 -8.98 -3.57
N ILE A 37 9.33 -9.21 -2.31
CA ILE A 37 9.47 -10.54 -1.69
C ILE A 37 8.08 -11.14 -1.58
N LEU A 38 7.82 -12.13 -2.42
CA LEU A 38 6.62 -12.94 -2.41
C LEU A 38 6.86 -14.11 -1.45
N ASP A 39 6.11 -14.14 -0.36
CA ASP A 39 6.13 -15.28 0.54
C ASP A 39 5.20 -16.37 -0.01
N PRO A 40 5.71 -17.50 -0.53
CA PRO A 40 4.86 -18.55 -1.08
C PRO A 40 4.05 -19.27 0.01
N TRP A 41 4.45 -19.22 1.28
CA TRP A 41 3.63 -19.73 2.39
C TRP A 41 2.34 -18.92 2.55
N PHE A 42 2.30 -17.70 2.01
CA PHE A 42 1.11 -16.85 1.94
C PHE A 42 0.07 -17.36 0.93
N ALA A 43 0.47 -18.19 -0.06
CA ALA A 43 -0.46 -18.86 -0.98
C ALA A 43 -1.14 -20.07 -0.32
N ASN A 44 -0.41 -20.78 0.58
CA ASN A 44 -0.98 -21.80 1.46
C ASN A 44 -1.65 -21.23 2.72
N ALA A 45 -1.46 -19.95 3.04
CA ALA A 45 -2.25 -19.25 4.04
C ALA A 45 -3.66 -19.11 3.47
N SER A 46 -4.51 -20.08 3.82
CA SER A 46 -5.89 -20.37 3.40
C SER A 46 -6.91 -19.23 3.47
N ASN A 47 -6.48 -17.98 3.65
CA ASN A 47 -7.30 -16.79 3.87
C ASN A 47 -7.16 -15.71 2.77
N VAL A 48 -6.35 -15.91 1.72
CA VAL A 48 -6.20 -14.94 0.62
C VAL A 48 -6.84 -15.46 -0.66
N GLY A 49 -8.00 -14.91 -1.02
CA GLY A 49 -8.70 -15.30 -2.24
C GLY A 49 -7.98 -14.91 -3.54
N ILE A 50 -8.22 -15.67 -4.60
CA ILE A 50 -7.60 -15.54 -5.94
C ILE A 50 -7.65 -14.11 -6.50
N ASN A 51 -8.73 -13.36 -6.24
CA ASN A 51 -8.86 -11.98 -6.72
C ASN A 51 -7.81 -11.04 -6.14
N LYS A 52 -7.41 -11.23 -4.88
CA LYS A 52 -6.40 -10.41 -4.23
C LYS A 52 -5.00 -10.73 -4.75
N TRP A 53 -4.73 -12.02 -5.01
CA TRP A 53 -3.51 -12.47 -5.67
C TRP A 53 -3.39 -11.94 -7.08
N ARG A 54 -4.45 -12.10 -7.89
CA ARG A 54 -4.51 -11.57 -9.24
C ARG A 54 -4.24 -10.06 -9.28
N PHE A 55 -4.88 -9.30 -8.38
CA PHE A 55 -4.65 -7.85 -8.29
C PHE A 55 -3.18 -7.54 -7.95
N LEU A 56 -2.59 -8.25 -6.97
CA LEU A 56 -1.19 -8.08 -6.61
C LEU A 56 -0.25 -8.38 -7.79
N LEU A 57 -0.41 -9.52 -8.47
CA LEU A 57 0.44 -9.89 -9.61
C LEU A 57 0.36 -8.84 -10.72
N GLN A 58 -0.84 -8.37 -11.05
CA GLN A 58 -1.03 -7.27 -12.01
C GLN A 58 -0.34 -5.97 -11.56
N CYS A 59 -0.33 -5.67 -10.26
CA CYS A 59 0.44 -4.55 -9.73
C CYS A 59 1.95 -4.73 -9.94
N LEU A 60 2.48 -5.94 -9.72
CA LEU A 60 3.90 -6.24 -9.91
C LEU A 60 4.31 -6.22 -11.39
N GLU A 61 3.45 -6.74 -12.28
CA GLU A 61 3.64 -6.66 -13.74
C GLU A 61 3.69 -5.21 -14.22
N ASP A 62 2.77 -4.37 -13.74
CA ASP A 62 2.75 -2.95 -14.07
C ASP A 62 4.00 -2.21 -13.58
N LEU A 63 4.47 -2.57 -12.38
CA LEU A 63 5.70 -2.03 -11.81
C LEU A 63 6.94 -2.48 -12.60
N ASP A 64 7.03 -3.75 -13.01
CA ASP A 64 8.11 -4.25 -13.88
C ASP A 64 8.12 -3.51 -15.23
N ARG A 65 6.95 -3.34 -15.87
CA ARG A 65 6.84 -2.56 -17.12
C ARG A 65 7.30 -1.12 -16.94
N SER A 66 6.98 -0.48 -15.82
CA SER A 66 7.41 0.88 -15.53
C SER A 66 8.91 0.98 -15.26
N LEU A 67 9.50 -0.01 -14.58
CA LEU A 67 10.95 -0.11 -14.37
C LEU A 67 11.71 -0.41 -15.67
N ARG A 68 11.15 -1.18 -16.60
CA ARG A 68 11.73 -1.43 -17.93
C ARG A 68 11.93 -0.14 -18.73
N LYS A 69 11.00 0.82 -18.63
CA LYS A 69 11.13 2.16 -19.24
C LYS A 69 12.31 2.97 -18.68
N LEU A 70 12.84 2.54 -17.53
CA LEU A 70 13.98 3.15 -16.83
C LEU A 70 15.23 2.27 -16.90
N ASN A 71 15.33 1.37 -17.88
CA ASN A 71 16.42 0.40 -18.06
C ASN A 71 16.68 -0.44 -16.79
N SER A 72 15.60 -0.79 -16.09
CA SER A 72 15.62 -1.62 -14.88
C SER A 72 14.56 -2.71 -14.95
N ARG A 73 14.47 -3.54 -13.91
CA ARG A 73 13.52 -4.63 -13.76
C ARG A 73 13.06 -4.74 -12.32
N LEU A 74 11.87 -5.30 -12.12
CA LEU A 74 11.45 -5.77 -10.80
C LEU A 74 12.09 -7.15 -10.55
N PHE A 75 12.63 -7.33 -9.34
CA PHE A 75 13.20 -8.58 -8.88
C PHE A 75 12.24 -9.24 -7.88
N VAL A 76 11.43 -10.20 -8.33
CA VAL A 76 10.51 -10.93 -7.47
C VAL A 76 11.21 -12.14 -6.83
N LEU A 77 11.33 -12.10 -5.51
CA LEU A 77 12.01 -13.11 -4.71
C LEU A 77 10.99 -13.99 -4.01
N ARG A 78 11.25 -15.30 -3.89
CA ARG A 78 10.34 -16.23 -3.21
C ARG A 78 10.89 -16.63 -1.84
N GLY A 79 10.10 -16.40 -0.78
CA GLY A 79 10.38 -16.87 0.59
C GLY A 79 10.31 -15.75 1.65
N GLN A 80 10.93 -15.97 2.81
CA GLN A 80 10.88 -15.03 3.93
C GLN A 80 11.94 -13.92 3.83
N PRO A 81 11.60 -12.65 4.12
CA PRO A 81 12.56 -11.55 4.07
C PRO A 81 13.80 -11.76 4.95
N ALA A 82 13.62 -12.35 6.15
CA ALA A 82 14.71 -12.58 7.10
C ALA A 82 15.77 -13.57 6.56
N ASP A 83 15.37 -14.50 5.68
CA ASP A 83 16.26 -15.53 5.14
C ASP A 83 16.93 -15.08 3.83
N ILE A 84 16.19 -14.36 2.99
CA ILE A 84 16.62 -13.98 1.64
C ILE A 84 17.54 -12.76 1.67
N LEU A 85 17.16 -11.72 2.44
CA LEU A 85 17.86 -10.44 2.40
C LEU A 85 19.34 -10.53 2.79
N PRO A 86 19.77 -11.27 3.83
CA PRO A 86 21.19 -11.39 4.16
C PRO A 86 22.04 -11.97 3.03
N LYS A 87 21.52 -13.00 2.34
CA LYS A 87 22.23 -13.68 1.24
C LYS A 87 22.35 -12.75 0.05
N LEU A 88 21.24 -12.11 -0.30
CA LEU A 88 21.14 -11.18 -1.42
C LEU A 88 21.98 -9.92 -1.21
N PHE A 89 22.01 -9.36 0.01
CA PHE A 89 22.84 -8.19 0.30
C PHE A 89 24.33 -8.48 0.13
N LYS A 90 24.78 -9.68 0.51
CA LYS A 90 26.16 -10.14 0.27
C LYS A 90 26.45 -10.33 -1.21
N GLU A 91 25.56 -11.04 -1.93
CA GLU A 91 25.71 -11.31 -3.37
C GLU A 91 25.80 -10.01 -4.18
N TRP A 92 25.01 -9.00 -3.82
CA TRP A 92 24.90 -7.76 -4.58
C TRP A 92 25.78 -6.62 -4.06
N GLY A 93 26.57 -6.86 -3.00
CA GLY A 93 27.36 -5.82 -2.34
C GLY A 93 26.51 -4.65 -1.84
N THR A 94 25.28 -4.92 -1.36
CA THR A 94 24.33 -3.88 -0.98
C THR A 94 24.86 -3.04 0.18
N THR A 95 24.84 -1.72 0.04
CA THR A 95 25.24 -0.77 1.10
C THR A 95 24.09 0.11 1.57
N CYS A 96 22.98 0.13 0.83
CA CYS A 96 21.77 0.88 1.17
C CYS A 96 20.52 0.05 0.92
N LEU A 97 19.66 -0.09 1.93
CA LEU A 97 18.30 -0.61 1.80
C LEU A 97 17.31 0.56 1.93
N SER A 98 16.31 0.62 1.04
CA SER A 98 15.21 1.59 1.17
C SER A 98 13.85 0.90 1.07
N PHE A 99 12.86 1.37 1.82
CA PHE A 99 11.47 0.90 1.74
C PHE A 99 10.50 1.96 2.28
N GLU A 100 9.23 1.89 1.90
CA GLU A 100 8.17 2.74 2.48
C GLU A 100 7.83 2.23 3.90
N GLU A 101 7.71 3.13 4.87
CA GLU A 101 7.34 2.78 6.25
C GLU A 101 5.96 2.10 6.30
N ASP A 102 5.85 0.97 7.01
CA ASP A 102 4.58 0.25 7.18
C ASP A 102 3.91 0.62 8.51
N PRO A 103 2.72 1.26 8.49
CA PRO A 103 2.05 1.68 9.72
C PRO A 103 1.42 0.51 10.50
N GLU A 104 1.30 -0.68 9.92
CA GLU A 104 0.65 -1.83 10.57
C GLU A 104 1.57 -2.50 11.62
N PRO A 105 1.03 -2.96 12.77
CA PRO A 105 1.82 -3.51 13.87
C PRO A 105 2.81 -4.60 13.45
N PHE A 106 2.35 -5.57 12.65
CA PHE A 106 3.21 -6.65 12.13
C PHE A 106 4.33 -6.11 11.23
N GLY A 107 4.01 -5.16 10.35
CA GLY A 107 4.97 -4.51 9.46
C GLY A 107 6.07 -3.78 10.24
N ARG A 108 5.72 -3.10 11.33
CA ARG A 108 6.69 -2.40 12.20
C ARG A 108 7.69 -3.35 12.84
N VAL A 109 7.22 -4.47 13.41
CA VAL A 109 8.10 -5.47 14.04
C VAL A 109 9.05 -6.07 13.01
N ARG A 110 8.53 -6.44 11.82
CA ARG A 110 9.36 -6.91 10.70
C ARG A 110 10.42 -5.88 10.32
N ASP A 111 10.03 -4.62 10.13
CA ASP A 111 10.94 -3.55 9.70
C ASP A 111 12.02 -3.25 10.75
N GLN A 112 11.70 -3.33 12.05
CA GLN A 112 12.68 -3.21 13.13
C GLN A 112 13.70 -4.35 13.11
N ASN A 113 13.26 -5.59 12.90
CA ASN A 113 14.14 -6.75 12.80
C ASN A 113 15.08 -6.63 11.59
N ILE A 114 14.53 -6.28 10.42
CA ILE A 114 15.33 -6.05 9.20
C ILE A 114 16.29 -4.87 9.39
N SER A 115 15.87 -3.77 10.02
CA SER A 115 16.75 -2.62 10.27
C SER A 115 17.92 -2.97 11.19
N THR A 116 17.67 -3.79 12.21
CA THR A 116 18.70 -4.29 13.13
C THR A 116 19.70 -5.18 12.40
N MET A 117 19.21 -6.08 11.56
CA MET A 117 20.02 -6.93 10.69
C MET A 117 20.88 -6.11 9.72
N CYS A 118 20.31 -5.11 9.05
CA CYS A 118 21.05 -4.20 8.17
C CYS A 118 22.17 -3.46 8.91
N LYS A 119 21.89 -2.98 10.13
CA LYS A 119 22.90 -2.32 10.97
C LYS A 119 24.09 -3.24 11.28
N ALA A 120 23.83 -4.51 11.59
CA ALA A 120 24.88 -5.51 11.82
C ALA A 120 25.72 -5.80 10.56
N MET A 121 25.15 -5.59 9.37
CA MET A 121 25.83 -5.74 8.08
C MET A 121 26.45 -4.43 7.55
N ASN A 122 26.44 -3.34 8.32
CA ASN A 122 26.84 -1.99 7.88
C ASN A 122 26.06 -1.46 6.66
N ILE A 123 24.79 -1.83 6.54
CA ILE A 123 23.87 -1.37 5.49
C ILE A 123 23.04 -0.21 6.04
N THR A 124 23.05 0.92 5.32
CA THR A 124 22.22 2.07 5.66
C THR A 124 20.76 1.79 5.32
N VAL A 125 19.83 2.11 6.21
CA VAL A 125 18.39 1.93 5.98
C VAL A 125 17.70 3.28 5.80
N ILE A 126 16.94 3.40 4.72
CA ILE A 126 16.10 4.57 4.41
C ILE A 126 14.64 4.12 4.47
N SER A 127 13.91 4.58 5.48
CA SER A 127 12.48 4.35 5.63
C SER A 127 11.76 5.69 5.77
N LEU A 128 10.94 6.03 4.79
CA LEU A 128 10.13 7.25 4.79
C LEU A 128 8.65 6.93 4.72
N VAL A 129 7.84 7.79 5.34
CA VAL A 129 6.38 7.70 5.31
C VAL A 129 5.88 8.17 3.95
N ALA A 130 5.10 7.34 3.27
CA ALA A 130 4.30 7.74 2.10
C ALA A 130 3.00 6.93 1.93
N HIS A 131 2.78 5.88 2.73
CA HIS A 131 1.52 5.12 2.73
C HIS A 131 0.37 5.89 3.40
N THR A 132 0.69 6.81 4.31
CA THR A 132 -0.26 7.66 5.04
C THR A 132 -0.02 9.13 4.72
N LEU A 133 -1.07 9.96 4.84
CA LEU A 133 -0.98 11.41 4.68
C LEU A 133 0.03 12.00 5.66
N TYR A 134 -0.07 11.58 6.92
CA TYR A 134 0.75 12.07 8.02
C TYR A 134 1.63 10.96 8.59
N LYS A 135 2.70 11.37 9.28
CA LYS A 135 3.39 10.48 10.20
C LYS A 135 2.52 10.29 11.45
N LEU A 136 2.10 9.06 11.70
CA LEU A 136 1.08 8.75 12.71
C LEU A 136 1.55 9.07 14.14
N GLU A 137 2.86 8.98 14.41
CA GLU A 137 3.46 9.38 15.67
C GLU A 137 3.15 10.84 16.02
N PHE A 138 3.16 11.75 15.04
CA PHE A 138 2.87 13.17 15.29
C PHE A 138 1.41 13.40 15.70
N ILE A 139 0.49 12.60 15.16
CA ILE A 139 -0.93 12.63 15.57
C ILE A 139 -1.04 12.12 17.02
N ILE A 140 -0.36 11.02 17.33
CA ILE A 140 -0.37 10.40 18.67
C ILE A 140 0.26 11.33 19.71
N GLU A 141 1.38 11.98 19.40
CA GLU A 141 2.08 12.93 20.27
C GLU A 141 1.22 14.15 20.57
N ARG A 142 0.59 14.75 19.55
CA ARG A 142 -0.35 15.87 19.74
C ARG A 142 -1.59 15.48 20.53
N ASN A 143 -1.95 14.20 20.57
CA ASN A 143 -3.04 13.67 21.38
C ASN A 143 -2.56 13.09 22.74
N GLY A 144 -1.47 13.63 23.31
CA GLY A 144 -1.00 13.25 24.65
C GLY A 144 -0.38 11.85 24.71
N GLY A 145 0.21 11.38 23.61
CA GLY A 145 0.89 10.08 23.52
C GLY A 145 -0.03 8.89 23.28
N ARG A 146 -1.34 9.09 23.09
CA ARG A 146 -2.33 8.04 22.83
C ARG A 146 -3.01 8.25 21.48
N ALA A 147 -3.31 7.16 20.78
CA ALA A 147 -4.08 7.26 19.53
C ALA A 147 -5.50 7.77 19.82
N PRO A 148 -6.06 8.69 19.00
CA PRO A 148 -7.46 9.09 19.11
C PRO A 148 -8.39 7.89 18.93
N LEU A 149 -9.39 7.73 19.81
CA LEU A 149 -10.33 6.60 19.77
C LEU A 149 -11.68 6.96 19.16
N THR A 150 -11.97 8.25 19.01
CA THR A 150 -13.14 8.72 18.25
C THR A 150 -12.70 9.50 17.02
N TYR A 151 -13.50 9.40 15.96
CA TYR A 151 -13.22 10.13 14.72
C TYR A 151 -13.26 11.65 14.94
N HIS A 152 -14.13 12.14 15.82
CA HIS A 152 -14.19 13.56 16.15
C HIS A 152 -12.89 14.05 16.80
N GLN A 153 -12.36 13.32 17.79
CA GLN A 153 -11.05 13.65 18.40
C GLN A 153 -9.93 13.64 17.36
N PHE A 154 -9.91 12.63 16.48
CA PHE A 154 -8.95 12.57 15.38
C PHE A 154 -9.03 13.80 14.46
N GLN A 155 -10.24 14.21 14.07
CA GLN A 155 -10.44 15.40 13.26
C GLN A 155 -9.97 16.68 13.96
N THR A 156 -10.25 16.82 15.26
CA THR A 156 -9.78 17.98 16.05
C THR A 156 -8.25 18.06 16.09
N VAL A 157 -7.57 16.92 16.27
CA VAL A 157 -6.10 16.87 16.26
C VAL A 157 -5.57 17.26 14.89
N VAL A 158 -6.05 16.62 13.81
CA VAL A 158 -5.60 16.88 12.43
C VAL A 158 -5.90 18.31 11.98
N ALA A 159 -7.02 18.90 12.41
CA ALA A 159 -7.37 20.29 12.12
C ALA A 159 -6.36 21.30 12.69
N GLY A 160 -5.68 20.95 13.79
CA GLY A 160 -4.61 21.75 14.38
C GLY A 160 -3.21 21.44 13.84
N MET A 161 -3.09 20.57 12.82
CA MET A 161 -1.82 20.24 12.18
C MET A 161 -1.64 21.01 10.88
N ASP A 162 -0.39 21.14 10.44
CA ASP A 162 -0.08 21.60 9.10
C ASP A 162 -0.67 20.67 8.04
N SER A 163 -0.74 21.15 6.80
CA SER A 163 -1.10 20.31 5.66
C SER A 163 -0.14 19.12 5.54
N PRO A 164 -0.60 17.96 5.03
CA PRO A 164 0.29 16.82 4.81
C PRO A 164 1.41 17.21 3.83
N PRO A 165 2.54 16.51 3.81
CA PRO A 165 3.61 16.79 2.85
C PRO A 165 3.11 16.71 1.40
N LEU A 166 3.64 17.59 0.53
CA LEU A 166 3.42 17.51 -0.90
C LEU A 166 3.89 16.15 -1.44
N PRO A 167 3.22 15.59 -2.47
CA PRO A 167 3.67 14.37 -3.11
C PRO A 167 5.02 14.63 -3.81
N ASP A 168 5.95 13.68 -3.65
CA ASP A 168 7.25 13.76 -4.29
C ASP A 168 7.13 13.58 -5.81
N PRO A 169 7.98 14.26 -6.62
CA PRO A 169 8.02 14.06 -8.06
C PRO A 169 8.27 12.59 -8.43
N PRO A 170 7.69 12.08 -9.53
CA PRO A 170 7.88 10.69 -9.93
C PRO A 170 9.36 10.37 -10.17
N VAL A 171 9.72 9.11 -9.95
CA VAL A 171 11.05 8.61 -10.31
C VAL A 171 11.18 8.61 -11.83
N THR A 172 12.21 9.29 -12.33
CA THR A 172 12.54 9.42 -13.75
C THR A 172 14.00 9.03 -14.00
N ALA A 173 14.40 8.95 -15.27
CA ALA A 173 15.81 8.75 -15.64
C ALA A 173 16.74 9.80 -14.96
N ALA A 174 16.29 11.05 -14.80
CA ALA A 174 17.04 12.08 -14.10
C ALA A 174 17.21 11.80 -12.58
N THR A 175 16.28 11.06 -11.97
CA THR A 175 16.39 10.64 -10.56
C THR A 175 17.39 9.50 -10.39
N ILE A 176 17.47 8.61 -11.39
CA ILE A 176 18.42 7.49 -11.45
C ILE A 176 19.84 7.99 -11.75
N ALA A 177 19.96 9.07 -12.55
CA ALA A 177 21.23 9.62 -13.00
C ALA A 177 22.10 8.52 -13.65
N ASP A 178 23.32 8.29 -13.15
CA ASP A 178 24.26 7.32 -13.71
C ASP A 178 24.16 5.92 -13.06
N ALA A 179 23.18 5.71 -12.18
CA ALA A 179 23.01 4.42 -11.51
C ALA A 179 22.51 3.36 -12.51
N ILE A 180 23.13 2.18 -12.49
CA ILE A 180 22.71 1.06 -13.35
C ILE A 180 21.94 0.01 -12.56
N SER A 181 21.04 -0.72 -13.23
CA SER A 181 20.40 -1.90 -12.68
C SER A 181 20.99 -3.14 -13.34
N PRO A 182 21.88 -3.90 -12.68
CA PRO A 182 22.49 -5.06 -13.30
C PRO A 182 21.44 -6.17 -13.45
N ILE A 183 21.14 -6.52 -14.71
CA ILE A 183 20.15 -7.50 -15.12
C ILE A 183 20.87 -8.61 -15.88
N SER A 184 20.57 -9.87 -15.58
CA SER A 184 21.09 -11.04 -16.30
C SER A 184 20.10 -11.51 -17.37
N ASP A 185 20.57 -12.24 -18.37
CA ASP A 185 19.72 -12.75 -19.46
C ASP A 185 18.63 -13.70 -18.95
N ASN A 186 18.91 -14.47 -17.89
CA ASN A 186 17.97 -15.36 -17.22
C ASN A 186 17.13 -14.66 -16.12
N HIS A 187 16.94 -13.34 -16.20
CA HIS A 187 16.21 -12.58 -15.18
C HIS A 187 14.79 -13.11 -14.96
N ASP A 188 14.07 -13.41 -16.04
CA ASP A 188 12.65 -13.80 -15.94
C ASP A 188 12.50 -15.17 -15.24
N GLU A 189 13.42 -16.10 -15.48
CA GLU A 189 13.47 -17.40 -14.79
C GLU A 189 13.74 -17.26 -13.29
N LYS A 190 14.66 -16.36 -12.90
CA LYS A 190 15.08 -16.22 -11.49
C LYS A 190 14.17 -15.28 -10.69
N TYR A 191 13.70 -14.21 -11.31
CA TYR A 191 13.08 -13.07 -10.64
C TYR A 191 11.82 -12.53 -11.32
N GLY A 192 11.31 -13.20 -12.35
CA GLY A 192 10.07 -12.83 -13.02
C GLY A 192 8.87 -12.84 -12.07
N VAL A 193 7.86 -12.03 -12.38
CA VAL A 193 6.57 -12.06 -11.69
C VAL A 193 5.90 -13.40 -12.00
N PRO A 194 5.52 -14.20 -10.99
CA PRO A 194 4.92 -15.49 -11.24
C PRO A 194 3.48 -15.36 -11.74
N THR A 195 3.00 -16.38 -12.45
CA THR A 195 1.58 -16.48 -12.83
C THR A 195 0.72 -17.00 -11.69
N LEU A 196 -0.61 -16.94 -11.84
CA LEU A 196 -1.52 -17.53 -10.85
C LEU A 196 -1.39 -19.06 -10.80
N GLU A 197 -1.15 -19.68 -11.96
CA GLU A 197 -0.95 -21.12 -12.12
C GLU A 197 0.34 -21.57 -11.43
N GLU A 198 1.42 -20.80 -11.55
CA GLU A 198 2.68 -21.04 -10.82
C GLU A 198 2.51 -20.95 -9.30
N LEU A 199 1.54 -20.16 -8.83
CA LEU A 199 1.17 -20.09 -7.41
C LEU A 199 0.18 -21.20 -6.99
N GLY A 200 -0.22 -22.09 -7.91
CA GLY A 200 -1.10 -23.22 -7.64
C GLY A 200 -2.60 -22.91 -7.72
N PHE A 201 -3.00 -21.76 -8.27
CA PHE A 201 -4.42 -21.45 -8.47
C PHE A 201 -4.95 -22.09 -9.75
N CYS A 202 -6.17 -22.63 -9.69
CA CYS A 202 -6.93 -22.99 -10.88
C CYS A 202 -7.51 -21.73 -11.53
N THR A 203 -7.13 -21.47 -12.77
CA THR A 203 -7.56 -20.31 -13.56
C THR A 203 -8.58 -20.66 -14.65
N GLU A 204 -8.93 -21.94 -14.79
CA GLU A 204 -9.99 -22.38 -15.70
C GLU A 204 -11.32 -21.71 -15.34
N GLY A 205 -11.97 -21.10 -16.33
CA GLY A 205 -13.23 -20.37 -16.14
C GLY A 205 -13.11 -19.04 -15.38
N LEU A 206 -11.89 -18.55 -15.10
CA LEU A 206 -11.71 -17.29 -14.38
C LEU A 206 -12.12 -16.10 -15.27
N VAL A 207 -13.22 -15.44 -14.92
CA VAL A 207 -13.68 -14.23 -15.60
C VAL A 207 -12.69 -13.07 -15.43
N PRO A 208 -12.57 -12.16 -16.41
CA PRO A 208 -11.73 -10.97 -16.28
C PRO A 208 -11.96 -10.22 -14.98
N GLY A 209 -10.88 -9.74 -14.37
CA GLY A 209 -10.96 -9.01 -13.11
C GLY A 209 -11.70 -7.70 -13.27
N VAL A 210 -12.68 -7.47 -12.39
CA VAL A 210 -13.38 -6.16 -12.28
C VAL A 210 -12.41 -5.03 -11.91
N TRP A 211 -11.40 -5.37 -11.09
CA TRP A 211 -10.36 -4.47 -10.62
C TRP A 211 -9.04 -4.92 -11.21
N GLN A 212 -8.56 -4.20 -12.22
CA GLN A 212 -7.22 -4.38 -12.77
C GLN A 212 -6.19 -3.72 -11.85
N GLY A 213 -5.14 -4.46 -11.47
CA GLY A 213 -4.03 -3.94 -10.65
C GLY A 213 -3.06 -3.04 -11.43
N GLY A 214 -2.26 -2.27 -10.70
CA GLY A 214 -1.20 -1.42 -11.26
C GLY A 214 -1.32 0.07 -10.91
N GLU A 215 -0.19 0.75 -10.92
CA GLU A 215 -0.07 2.21 -10.83
C GLU A 215 -0.70 2.88 -12.05
N SER A 216 -0.46 2.34 -13.25
CA SER A 216 -1.00 2.90 -14.50
C SER A 216 -2.53 2.97 -14.49
N GLU A 217 -3.19 1.88 -14.08
CA GLU A 217 -4.66 1.86 -13.94
C GLU A 217 -5.12 2.79 -12.80
N ALA A 218 -4.37 2.86 -11.71
CA ALA A 218 -4.70 3.73 -10.59
C ALA A 218 -4.74 5.22 -10.98
N LEU A 219 -3.75 5.67 -11.75
CA LEU A 219 -3.67 7.04 -12.25
C LEU A 219 -4.78 7.33 -13.27
N SER A 220 -5.05 6.40 -14.20
CA SER A 220 -6.18 6.54 -15.14
C SER A 220 -7.54 6.60 -14.41
N ARG A 221 -7.72 5.82 -13.35
CA ARG A 221 -8.94 5.87 -12.52
C ARG A 221 -9.04 7.16 -11.73
N LEU A 222 -7.93 7.71 -11.26
CA LEU A 222 -7.89 8.99 -10.56
C LEU A 222 -8.33 10.13 -11.48
N GLU A 223 -7.81 10.19 -12.71
CA GLU A 223 -8.23 11.16 -13.72
C GLU A 223 -9.74 11.08 -13.97
N ARG A 224 -10.24 9.87 -14.29
CA ARG A 224 -11.69 9.63 -14.46
C ARG A 224 -12.50 10.00 -13.22
N HIS A 225 -11.97 9.75 -12.02
CA HIS A 225 -12.63 10.11 -10.76
C HIS A 225 -12.82 11.62 -10.62
N LEU A 226 -11.77 12.39 -10.95
CA LEU A 226 -11.77 13.85 -10.87
C LEU A 226 -12.58 14.51 -12.00
N GLU A 227 -12.82 13.83 -13.12
CA GLU A 227 -13.65 14.33 -14.23
C GLU A 227 -15.17 14.18 -14.00
N ARG A 228 -15.60 13.41 -12.99
CA ARG A 228 -17.02 13.11 -12.74
C ARG A 228 -17.81 14.35 -12.31
N LYS A 229 -18.32 15.12 -13.28
CA LYS A 229 -19.07 16.37 -13.10
C LYS A 229 -20.08 16.36 -11.94
N ALA A 230 -20.90 15.32 -11.82
CA ALA A 230 -21.91 15.21 -10.75
C ALA A 230 -21.30 15.02 -9.35
N TRP A 231 -20.22 14.24 -9.24
CA TRP A 231 -19.48 14.10 -7.99
C TRP A 231 -18.74 15.39 -7.65
N VAL A 232 -18.11 15.99 -8.64
CA VAL A 232 -17.38 17.25 -8.53
C VAL A 232 -18.29 18.42 -8.13
N ALA A 233 -19.54 18.45 -8.60
CA ALA A 233 -20.51 19.48 -8.20
C ALA A 233 -20.89 19.37 -6.70
N SER A 234 -20.93 18.15 -6.18
CA SER A 234 -21.43 17.80 -4.83
C SER A 234 -20.33 17.45 -3.81
N PHE A 235 -19.07 17.31 -4.25
CA PHE A 235 -17.89 16.92 -3.46
C PHE A 235 -18.18 15.83 -2.42
N GLY A 236 -18.81 14.74 -2.83
CA GLY A 236 -18.86 13.57 -1.97
C GLY A 236 -19.96 13.58 -0.90
N LYS A 237 -21.10 14.23 -1.14
CA LYS A 237 -22.38 13.86 -0.48
C LYS A 237 -23.25 12.96 -1.38
N PRO A 238 -22.78 11.79 -1.87
CA PRO A 238 -23.59 10.93 -2.71
C PRO A 238 -24.72 10.32 -1.88
N LYS A 239 -25.95 10.39 -2.38
CA LYS A 239 -27.02 9.53 -1.90
C LYS A 239 -26.79 8.14 -2.47
N MET A 240 -26.89 7.12 -1.64
CA MET A 240 -26.76 5.73 -2.06
C MET A 240 -27.90 5.37 -3.02
N THR A 241 -27.55 4.83 -4.18
CA THR A 241 -28.49 4.33 -5.20
C THR A 241 -28.15 2.87 -5.53
N PRO A 242 -29.06 2.09 -6.12
CA PRO A 242 -28.76 0.71 -6.54
C PRO A 242 -27.52 0.59 -7.43
N GLN A 243 -27.28 1.57 -8.33
CA GLN A 243 -26.08 1.64 -9.17
C GLN A 243 -24.78 1.78 -8.36
N SER A 244 -24.86 2.30 -7.13
CA SER A 244 -23.71 2.44 -6.23
C SER A 244 -23.19 1.10 -5.71
N LEU A 245 -23.99 0.03 -5.82
CA LEU A 245 -23.60 -1.34 -5.46
C LEU A 245 -22.70 -1.98 -6.52
N LEU A 246 -22.72 -1.46 -7.75
CA LEU A 246 -21.90 -1.97 -8.84
C LEU A 246 -20.47 -1.40 -8.76
N PRO A 247 -19.46 -2.19 -9.12
CA PRO A 247 -18.07 -1.76 -9.09
C PRO A 247 -17.88 -0.53 -10.01
N SER A 248 -17.51 0.60 -9.40
CA SER A 248 -17.28 1.82 -10.15
C SER A 248 -15.93 1.79 -10.86
N GLN A 249 -15.92 2.19 -12.13
CA GLN A 249 -14.69 2.47 -12.88
C GLN A 249 -13.85 3.61 -12.30
N THR A 250 -14.36 4.33 -11.29
CA THR A 250 -13.65 5.42 -10.59
C THR A 250 -13.39 5.12 -9.12
N GLY A 251 -13.59 3.87 -8.69
CA GLY A 251 -13.21 3.45 -7.36
C GLY A 251 -11.69 3.41 -7.23
N LEU A 252 -11.18 3.90 -6.10
CA LEU A 252 -9.74 4.04 -5.85
C LEU A 252 -9.25 3.17 -4.68
N SER A 253 -10.15 2.53 -3.92
CA SER A 253 -9.82 1.87 -2.66
C SER A 253 -8.81 0.71 -2.78
N PRO A 254 -8.84 -0.17 -3.81
CA PRO A 254 -7.80 -1.21 -3.93
C PRO A 254 -6.42 -0.61 -4.17
N TYR A 255 -6.33 0.45 -4.99
CA TYR A 255 -5.08 1.12 -5.34
C TYR A 255 -4.47 1.86 -4.14
N LEU A 256 -5.29 2.50 -3.31
CA LEU A 256 -4.85 3.13 -2.05
C LEU A 256 -4.43 2.09 -1.00
N ARG A 257 -4.96 0.86 -1.06
CA ARG A 257 -4.61 -0.24 -0.14
C ARG A 257 -3.27 -0.89 -0.51
N PHE A 258 -3.03 -1.13 -1.80
CA PHE A 258 -1.77 -1.69 -2.31
C PHE A 258 -0.68 -0.64 -2.50
N GLY A 259 -1.05 0.64 -2.44
CA GLY A 259 -0.13 1.77 -2.62
C GLY A 259 0.21 2.01 -4.09
N CYS A 260 -0.60 1.53 -5.03
CA CYS A 260 -0.52 1.88 -6.46
C CYS A 260 -0.93 3.33 -6.71
N LEU A 261 -1.72 3.92 -5.80
CA LEU A 261 -2.03 5.34 -5.78
C LEU A 261 -1.57 5.95 -4.48
N SER A 262 -0.83 7.05 -4.56
CA SER A 262 -0.48 7.86 -3.39
C SER A 262 -1.71 8.55 -2.79
N THR A 263 -1.84 8.45 -1.47
CA THR A 263 -2.82 9.21 -0.70
C THR A 263 -2.55 10.70 -0.75
N ARG A 264 -1.27 11.13 -0.78
CA ARG A 264 -0.87 12.54 -0.87
C ARG A 264 -1.23 13.11 -2.24
N LEU A 265 -0.92 12.38 -3.31
CA LEU A 265 -1.30 12.79 -4.67
C LEU A 265 -2.81 12.98 -4.78
N PHE A 266 -3.58 12.01 -4.29
CA PHE A 266 -5.04 12.11 -4.31
C PHE A 266 -5.55 13.31 -3.49
N TYR A 267 -5.03 13.51 -2.28
CA TYR A 267 -5.38 14.64 -1.42
C TYR A 267 -5.15 15.99 -2.10
N TYR A 268 -3.97 16.18 -2.72
CA TYR A 268 -3.62 17.43 -3.36
C TYR A 268 -4.38 17.68 -4.66
N GLN A 269 -4.54 16.68 -5.52
CA GLN A 269 -5.34 16.83 -6.74
C GLN A 269 -6.81 17.15 -6.42
N LEU A 270 -7.35 16.57 -5.36
CA LEU A 270 -8.70 16.88 -4.90
C LEU A 270 -8.81 18.32 -4.35
N ASN A 271 -7.81 18.79 -3.61
CA ASN A 271 -7.74 20.18 -3.16
C ASN A 271 -7.69 21.16 -4.34
N ASP A 272 -6.87 20.87 -5.34
CA ASP A 272 -6.72 21.74 -6.50
C ASP A 272 -8.00 21.80 -7.32
N LEU A 273 -8.67 20.68 -7.52
CA LEU A 273 -9.99 20.64 -8.15
C LEU A 273 -11.03 21.44 -7.35
N TYR A 274 -11.05 21.29 -6.03
CA TYR A 274 -11.96 22.02 -5.16
C TYR A 274 -11.73 23.53 -5.24
N ARG A 275 -10.48 23.99 -5.18
CA ARG A 275 -10.12 25.41 -5.32
C ARG A 275 -10.52 25.96 -6.68
N LYS A 276 -10.30 25.20 -7.76
CA LYS A 276 -10.69 25.61 -9.13
C LYS A 276 -12.20 25.83 -9.25
N ILE A 277 -13.01 25.03 -8.57
CA ILE A 277 -14.47 24.99 -8.77
C ILE A 277 -15.23 25.82 -7.74
N LYS A 278 -14.90 25.68 -6.46
CA LYS A 278 -15.58 26.40 -5.37
C LYS A 278 -14.91 27.73 -5.03
N LYS A 279 -13.69 27.98 -5.53
CA LYS A 279 -12.89 29.19 -5.23
C LYS A 279 -12.77 29.47 -3.72
N ALA A 280 -12.71 28.40 -2.93
CA ALA A 280 -12.71 28.44 -1.47
C ALA A 280 -11.65 27.48 -0.91
N VAL A 281 -11.33 27.66 0.37
CA VAL A 281 -10.45 26.74 1.10
C VAL A 281 -11.14 25.37 1.21
N PRO A 282 -10.47 24.27 0.83
CA PRO A 282 -11.04 22.92 0.97
C PRO A 282 -11.35 22.58 2.43
N PRO A 283 -12.58 22.16 2.77
CA PRO A 283 -12.90 21.70 4.12
C PRO A 283 -12.35 20.29 4.36
N LEU A 284 -12.02 19.93 5.61
CA LEU A 284 -11.55 18.58 5.96
C LEU A 284 -12.52 17.47 5.51
N SER A 285 -13.83 17.75 5.52
CA SER A 285 -14.86 16.79 5.08
C SER A 285 -14.67 16.31 3.63
N LEU A 286 -14.00 17.10 2.78
CA LEU A 286 -13.65 16.72 1.41
C LEU A 286 -12.84 15.43 1.35
N HIS A 287 -11.99 15.21 2.36
CA HIS A 287 -11.07 14.08 2.45
C HIS A 287 -11.59 12.98 3.37
N GLY A 288 -12.88 12.99 3.72
CA GLY A 288 -13.45 12.16 4.79
C GLY A 288 -13.07 10.68 4.70
N GLN A 289 -13.10 10.07 3.51
CA GLN A 289 -12.72 8.65 3.34
C GLN A 289 -11.22 8.40 3.60
N VAL A 290 -10.35 9.33 3.16
CA VAL A 290 -8.91 9.23 3.42
C VAL A 290 -8.63 9.47 4.90
N LEU A 291 -9.31 10.42 5.54
CA LEU A 291 -9.18 10.68 6.97
C LEU A 291 -9.69 9.52 7.83
N TRP A 292 -10.76 8.83 7.43
CA TRP A 292 -11.20 7.58 8.08
C TRP A 292 -10.14 6.48 7.98
N ARG A 293 -9.50 6.35 6.81
CA ARG A 293 -8.37 5.43 6.64
C ARG A 293 -7.21 5.79 7.58
N GLU A 294 -6.82 7.06 7.65
CA GLU A 294 -5.78 7.55 8.56
C GLU A 294 -6.13 7.30 10.04
N PHE A 295 -7.38 7.53 10.42
CA PHE A 295 -7.88 7.27 11.78
C PHE A 295 -7.67 5.81 12.19
N PHE A 296 -8.05 4.85 11.34
CA PHE A 296 -7.85 3.43 11.64
C PHE A 296 -6.38 3.03 11.66
N TYR A 297 -5.55 3.57 10.76
CA TYR A 297 -4.10 3.35 10.83
C TYR A 297 -3.51 3.87 12.14
N CYS A 298 -3.91 5.06 12.58
CA CYS A 298 -3.47 5.66 13.84
C CYS A 298 -3.90 4.82 15.05
N ALA A 299 -5.14 4.33 15.08
CA ALA A 299 -5.65 3.49 16.16
C ALA A 299 -4.97 2.11 16.20
N ALA A 300 -4.64 1.53 15.04
CA ALA A 300 -4.03 0.22 14.95
C ALA A 300 -2.52 0.22 15.24
N THR A 301 -1.78 1.27 14.85
CA THR A 301 -0.30 1.21 14.73
C THR A 301 0.46 0.80 15.99
N LYS A 302 -0.05 1.13 17.19
CA LYS A 302 0.54 0.74 18.49
C LYS A 302 -0.22 -0.38 19.20
N ASN A 303 -1.21 -1.00 18.56
CA ASN A 303 -2.03 -2.06 19.13
C ASN A 303 -1.82 -3.39 18.38
N PRO A 304 -0.97 -4.31 18.88
CA PRO A 304 -0.70 -5.58 18.20
C PRO A 304 -1.90 -6.54 18.18
N ASN A 305 -2.93 -6.30 19.01
CA ASN A 305 -4.15 -7.10 19.08
C ASN A 305 -5.35 -6.39 18.43
N PHE A 306 -5.12 -5.38 17.58
CA PHE A 306 -6.20 -4.58 16.99
C PHE A 306 -7.22 -5.41 16.20
N ASP A 307 -6.79 -6.54 15.63
CA ASP A 307 -7.60 -7.50 14.87
C ASP A 307 -8.21 -8.62 15.73
N LYS A 308 -8.00 -8.59 17.05
CA LYS A 308 -8.51 -9.58 18.01
C LYS A 308 -9.47 -8.94 19.00
N MET A 309 -10.34 -9.75 19.58
CA MET A 309 -11.20 -9.33 20.71
C MET A 309 -10.46 -9.49 22.04
N ILE A 310 -9.98 -10.70 22.32
CA ILE A 310 -9.26 -11.01 23.57
C ILE A 310 -7.91 -10.30 23.58
N GLY A 311 -7.63 -9.57 24.66
CA GLY A 311 -6.38 -8.83 24.84
C GLY A 311 -6.29 -7.52 24.03
N ASN A 312 -7.39 -7.08 23.41
CA ASN A 312 -7.46 -5.80 22.73
C ASN A 312 -8.05 -4.72 23.67
N PRO A 313 -7.27 -3.72 24.10
CA PRO A 313 -7.67 -2.77 25.15
C PRO A 313 -8.81 -1.84 24.74
N ILE A 314 -9.13 -1.76 23.45
CA ILE A 314 -10.19 -0.88 22.92
C ILE A 314 -11.41 -1.66 22.41
N CYS A 315 -11.40 -2.99 22.53
CA CYS A 315 -12.48 -3.86 22.07
C CYS A 315 -13.36 -4.29 23.25
N VAL A 316 -14.67 -4.13 23.09
CA VAL A 316 -15.65 -4.66 24.05
C VAL A 316 -15.63 -6.18 24.01
N GLN A 317 -15.57 -6.82 25.17
CA GLN A 317 -15.55 -8.27 25.29
C GLN A 317 -16.99 -8.81 25.20
N VAL A 318 -17.36 -9.31 24.04
CA VAL A 318 -18.69 -9.87 23.76
C VAL A 318 -18.59 -11.38 23.68
N PRO A 319 -19.45 -12.16 24.37
CA PRO A 319 -19.47 -13.60 24.27
C PRO A 319 -20.16 -14.04 22.96
N TRP A 320 -19.49 -13.82 21.83
CA TRP A 320 -20.00 -14.25 20.52
C TRP A 320 -20.14 -15.77 20.44
N ASP A 321 -21.22 -16.22 19.82
CA ASP A 321 -21.46 -17.64 19.57
C ASP A 321 -20.39 -18.24 18.64
N LYS A 322 -19.96 -19.47 18.95
CA LYS A 322 -19.10 -20.27 18.07
C LYS A 322 -19.97 -21.21 17.24
N ASN A 323 -20.43 -20.73 16.09
CA ASN A 323 -21.26 -21.52 15.17
C ASN A 323 -20.61 -21.61 13.77
N PRO A 324 -19.76 -22.64 13.53
CA PRO A 324 -19.08 -22.81 12.24
C PRO A 324 -20.03 -23.02 11.06
N GLU A 325 -21.18 -23.65 11.29
CA GLU A 325 -22.17 -23.89 10.24
C GLU A 325 -22.82 -22.58 9.78
N ALA A 326 -23.27 -21.74 10.73
CA ALA A 326 -23.83 -20.43 10.42
C ALA A 326 -22.78 -19.54 9.72
N LEU A 327 -21.52 -19.58 10.17
CA LEU A 327 -20.42 -18.86 9.55
C LEU A 327 -20.17 -19.32 8.11
N ALA A 328 -20.17 -20.64 7.86
CA ALA A 328 -19.97 -21.20 6.53
C ALA A 328 -21.12 -20.83 5.58
N LYS A 329 -22.38 -20.90 6.05
CA LYS A 329 -23.55 -20.47 5.26
C LYS A 329 -23.46 -18.99 4.89
N TRP A 330 -23.04 -18.15 5.83
CA TRP A 330 -22.83 -16.72 5.61
C TRP A 330 -21.72 -16.45 4.60
N ALA A 331 -20.54 -17.07 4.78
CA ALA A 331 -19.37 -16.84 3.95
C ALA A 331 -19.56 -17.32 2.49
N ASN A 332 -20.30 -18.41 2.28
CA ASN A 332 -20.52 -19.01 0.96
C ASN A 332 -21.81 -18.55 0.27
N VAL A 333 -22.48 -17.52 0.80
CA VAL A 333 -23.74 -16.98 0.25
C VAL A 333 -24.83 -18.07 0.13
N CYS A 334 -24.86 -19.00 1.10
CA CYS A 334 -25.88 -20.06 1.18
C CYS A 334 -27.03 -19.70 2.15
N ILE A 335 -27.13 -18.42 2.57
CA ILE A 335 -28.22 -17.96 3.43
C ILE A 335 -29.48 -17.77 2.59
N ASN A 336 -30.46 -18.63 2.82
CA ASN A 336 -31.81 -18.43 2.30
C ASN A 336 -32.52 -17.42 3.21
N MET A 337 -32.48 -16.13 2.85
CA MET A 337 -33.04 -15.04 3.66
C MET A 337 -34.58 -15.07 3.80
N HIS A 338 -35.27 -16.01 3.17
CA HIS A 338 -36.73 -16.18 3.30
C HIS A 338 -37.17 -16.84 4.62
N ASN A 339 -36.28 -17.55 5.32
CA ASN A 339 -36.62 -18.25 6.57
C ASN A 339 -36.16 -17.53 7.85
N LEU A 340 -35.76 -16.26 7.74
CA LEU A 340 -35.50 -15.38 8.90
C LEU A 340 -36.81 -14.65 9.24
N LYS A 341 -37.73 -15.33 9.91
CA LYS A 341 -38.91 -14.73 10.55
C LYS A 341 -38.86 -14.98 12.04
#